data_AF-A0A533W0G9-F1
#
_entry.id   AF-A0A533W0G9-F1
#
_cell.length_a   1.000
_cell.length_b   1.000
_cell.length_c   1.000
_cell.angle_alpha   90.00
_cell.angle_beta   90.00
_cell.angle_gamma   90.00
#
_symmetry.space_group_name_H-M   'P 1'
#
loop_
_entity.id
_entity.type
_entity.pdbx_description
1 polymer ?
#
loop_
_entity_poly.entity_id
_entity_poly.type
_entity_poly.pdbx_seq_one_letter_code
_entity_poly.pdbx_strand_id
1 'polypeptide(L)'
;MTQNTTASLFHAFITLPYASMPKGEEYNTGIYVQTSNKNMINYIGCLAVAWDGGPYFWTVNHSFGPADQTTTIETLYQSNGTMPLAQDCTIITNGNNFLKVYLGGTVVVNRNNLTLSIPPPFNAYLEVETTSTSAMRNGTYTDYYATLGEDVTVSGAPPGGKVQIEDSSGGVLVSSTANDTGVATLNVGQFHLPLSGYFIRVYDVDGTLLGSTPSAVTVWGGDVYTVSTA
;
A
#
# COMPACT_ATOMS: atom_id res chain seq x y z
N MET A 1 -7.78 13.13 6.14
CA MET A 1 -9.04 12.41 6.43
C MET A 1 -8.77 10.93 6.19
N THR A 2 -8.73 10.10 7.23
CA THR A 2 -8.70 8.64 7.10
C THR A 2 -10.13 8.20 6.73
N GLN A 3 -10.27 7.48 5.63
CA GLN A 3 -11.58 6.94 5.23
C GLN A 3 -11.78 5.65 6.02
N ASN A 4 -12.86 5.55 6.77
CA ASN A 4 -13.23 4.32 7.47
C ASN A 4 -13.71 3.30 6.42
N THR A 5 -12.76 2.56 5.86
CA THR A 5 -13.00 1.59 4.78
C THR A 5 -12.67 0.18 5.28
N THR A 6 -13.38 -0.82 4.76
CA THR A 6 -13.02 -2.23 4.94
C THR A 6 -11.89 -2.63 3.98
N ALA A 7 -11.02 -1.69 3.59
CA ALA A 7 -10.00 -1.91 2.58
C ALA A 7 -8.82 -2.68 3.17
N SER A 8 -8.30 -3.63 2.39
CA SER A 8 -7.06 -4.33 2.72
C SER A 8 -5.87 -3.67 2.04
N LEU A 9 -4.69 -3.82 2.61
CA LEU A 9 -3.43 -3.33 2.06
C LEU A 9 -2.60 -4.52 1.58
N PHE A 10 -1.98 -4.38 0.42
CA PHE A 10 -1.09 -5.34 -0.21
C PHE A 10 0.20 -4.64 -0.62
N HIS A 11 1.34 -5.25 -0.38
CA HIS A 11 2.62 -4.61 -0.61
C HIS A 11 3.67 -5.58 -1.14
N ALA A 12 4.56 -5.05 -1.97
CA ALA A 12 5.86 -5.63 -2.25
C ALA A 12 6.88 -4.52 -2.48
N PHE A 13 8.13 -4.76 -2.07
CA PHE A 13 9.27 -4.00 -2.56
C PHE A 13 9.74 -4.62 -3.87
N ILE A 14 9.68 -3.86 -4.95
CA ILE A 14 9.89 -4.35 -6.31
C ILE A 14 11.19 -3.76 -6.85
N THR A 15 12.07 -4.61 -7.38
CA THR A 15 13.27 -4.17 -8.11
C THR A 15 13.12 -4.51 -9.58
N LEU A 16 13.12 -3.47 -10.44
CA LEU A 16 13.20 -3.58 -11.89
C LEU A 16 14.65 -3.83 -12.31
N PRO A 17 15.01 -5.02 -12.81
CA PRO A 17 16.40 -5.34 -13.15
C PRO A 17 16.85 -4.76 -14.49
N TYR A 18 15.90 -4.29 -15.32
CA TYR A 18 16.18 -3.78 -16.67
C TYR A 18 15.64 -2.36 -16.80
N ALA A 19 16.53 -1.38 -16.98
CA ALA A 19 16.14 0.01 -17.20
C ALA A 19 15.63 0.29 -18.64
N SER A 20 15.82 -0.67 -19.55
CA SER A 20 15.34 -0.62 -20.93
C SER A 20 15.31 -2.04 -21.50
N MET A 21 14.56 -2.23 -22.58
CA MET A 21 14.50 -3.48 -23.33
C MET A 21 14.99 -3.27 -24.78
N PRO A 22 15.49 -4.31 -25.47
CA PRO A 22 15.78 -4.22 -26.90
C PRO A 22 14.59 -3.76 -27.73
N LYS A 23 14.89 -3.29 -28.96
CA LYS A 23 13.83 -2.77 -29.84
C LYS A 23 12.79 -3.85 -30.15
N GLY A 24 11.52 -3.56 -29.93
CA GLY A 24 10.38 -4.48 -30.11
C GLY A 24 10.12 -5.43 -28.93
N GLU A 25 10.86 -5.29 -27.83
CA GLU A 25 10.65 -6.08 -26.62
C GLU A 25 10.07 -5.23 -25.49
N GLU A 26 9.23 -5.85 -24.66
CA GLU A 26 8.67 -5.32 -23.43
C GLU A 26 8.99 -6.26 -22.27
N TYR A 27 9.19 -5.67 -21.11
CA TYR A 27 9.25 -6.36 -19.83
C TYR A 27 8.46 -5.55 -18.81
N ASN A 28 7.60 -6.21 -18.04
CA ASN A 28 7.00 -5.62 -16.87
C ASN A 28 7.02 -6.57 -15.67
N THR A 29 6.99 -5.98 -14.48
CA THR A 29 7.03 -6.71 -13.21
C THR A 29 6.30 -5.93 -12.14
N GLY A 30 5.49 -6.61 -11.33
CA GLY A 30 4.56 -5.91 -10.45
C GLY A 30 3.97 -6.77 -9.35
N ILE A 31 3.27 -6.09 -8.44
CA ILE A 31 2.27 -6.68 -7.57
C ILE A 31 0.88 -6.43 -8.14
N TYR A 32 0.07 -7.47 -8.13
CA TYR A 32 -1.29 -7.48 -8.64
C TYR A 32 -2.27 -7.87 -7.55
N VAL A 33 -3.43 -7.23 -7.52
CA VAL A 33 -4.57 -7.59 -6.65
C VAL A 33 -5.75 -7.89 -7.55
N GLN A 34 -6.06 -9.17 -7.74
CA GLN A 34 -7.09 -9.67 -8.64
C GLN A 34 -8.29 -10.24 -7.89
N THR A 35 -9.45 -10.25 -8.55
CA THR A 35 -10.62 -10.99 -8.08
C THR A 35 -10.37 -12.49 -8.03
N SER A 36 -10.94 -13.16 -7.04
CA SER A 36 -11.00 -14.63 -6.97
C SER A 36 -12.07 -15.25 -7.87
N ASN A 37 -12.91 -14.42 -8.51
CA ASN A 37 -13.94 -14.90 -9.43
C ASN A 37 -13.31 -15.44 -10.72
N LYS A 38 -13.40 -16.76 -10.92
CA LYS A 38 -12.83 -17.46 -12.08
C LYS A 38 -13.47 -17.09 -13.43
N ASN A 39 -14.60 -16.37 -13.43
CA ASN A 39 -15.30 -15.99 -14.65
C ASN A 39 -14.87 -14.62 -15.20
N MET A 40 -13.93 -13.93 -14.54
CA MET A 40 -13.46 -12.60 -14.93
C MET A 40 -12.01 -12.38 -14.53
N ILE A 41 -11.30 -11.55 -15.29
CA ILE A 41 -9.95 -11.09 -14.98
C ILE A 41 -10.05 -9.59 -14.72
N ASN A 42 -10.31 -9.24 -13.45
CA ASN A 42 -10.29 -7.87 -12.97
C ASN A 42 -9.20 -7.72 -11.92
N TYR A 43 -8.26 -6.79 -12.13
CA TYR A 43 -7.15 -6.57 -11.21
C TYR A 43 -6.70 -5.12 -11.17
N ILE A 44 -6.02 -4.78 -10.08
CA ILE A 44 -5.17 -3.59 -9.97
C ILE A 44 -3.72 -4.06 -10.01
N GLY A 45 -2.89 -3.42 -10.83
CA GLY A 45 -1.44 -3.65 -10.87
C GLY A 45 -0.67 -2.40 -10.45
N CYS A 46 0.32 -2.56 -9.58
CA CYS A 46 1.40 -1.58 -9.34
C CYS A 46 2.68 -2.20 -9.88
N LEU A 47 3.17 -1.67 -11.00
CA LEU A 47 4.19 -2.35 -11.78
C LEU A 47 5.22 -1.38 -12.38
N ALA A 48 6.41 -1.91 -12.65
CA ALA A 48 7.47 -1.25 -13.38
C ALA A 48 7.57 -1.84 -14.79
N VAL A 49 7.69 -0.99 -15.81
CA VAL A 49 7.72 -1.35 -17.23
C VAL A 49 9.02 -0.85 -17.84
N ALA A 50 9.70 -1.72 -18.57
CA ALA A 50 10.82 -1.39 -19.45
C ALA A 50 10.45 -1.73 -20.90
N TRP A 51 10.70 -0.78 -21.81
CA TRP A 51 10.11 -0.83 -23.16
C TRP A 51 11.11 -0.36 -24.25
N ASP A 52 11.13 -1.07 -25.38
CA ASP A 52 11.59 -0.67 -26.74
C ASP A 52 12.69 0.41 -26.85
N GLY A 53 13.81 0.23 -26.17
CA GLY A 53 14.93 1.19 -26.15
C GLY A 53 14.63 2.55 -25.51
N GLY A 54 13.44 2.74 -24.94
CA GLY A 54 13.01 3.91 -24.20
C GLY A 54 13.29 3.83 -22.70
N PRO A 55 13.05 4.93 -21.96
CA PRO A 55 13.16 4.91 -20.51
C PRO A 55 12.06 4.03 -19.90
N TYR A 56 12.41 3.30 -18.85
CA TYR A 56 11.44 2.62 -18.01
C TYR A 56 10.51 3.61 -17.27
N PHE A 57 9.38 3.11 -16.81
CA PHE A 57 8.42 3.86 -15.99
C PHE A 57 7.69 2.95 -15.01
N TRP A 58 7.09 3.56 -13.99
CA TRP A 58 6.18 2.90 -13.06
C TRP A 58 4.75 3.27 -13.40
N THR A 59 3.83 2.32 -13.33
CA THR A 59 2.43 2.53 -13.65
C THR A 59 1.52 1.85 -12.64
N VAL A 60 0.35 2.45 -12.45
CA VAL A 60 -0.79 1.83 -11.77
C VAL A 60 -1.87 1.62 -12.80
N ASN A 61 -2.21 0.36 -13.04
CA ASN A 61 -3.23 -0.02 -13.99
C ASN A 61 -4.42 -0.64 -13.28
N HIS A 62 -5.61 -0.42 -13.83
CA HIS A 62 -6.82 -1.14 -13.48
C HIS A 62 -7.35 -1.81 -14.73
N SER A 63 -7.48 -3.13 -14.66
CA SER A 63 -7.80 -3.98 -15.79
C SER A 63 -9.14 -4.69 -15.59
N PHE A 64 -9.81 -4.96 -16.71
CA PHE A 64 -11.05 -5.72 -16.77
C PHE A 64 -11.08 -6.68 -17.96
N GLY A 65 -11.72 -7.82 -17.78
CA GLY A 65 -11.99 -8.72 -18.88
C GLY A 65 -12.72 -10.01 -18.48
N PRO A 66 -13.14 -10.79 -19.49
CA PRO A 66 -13.63 -12.15 -19.31
C PRO A 66 -12.56 -13.08 -18.71
N ALA A 67 -12.96 -14.33 -18.42
CA ALA A 67 -12.15 -15.34 -17.76
C ALA A 67 -10.85 -15.72 -18.48
N ASP A 68 -10.77 -15.49 -19.79
CA ASP A 68 -9.69 -15.91 -20.67
C ASP A 68 -8.65 -14.83 -20.92
N GLN A 69 -9.03 -13.55 -20.85
CA GLN A 69 -8.10 -12.44 -21.02
C GLN A 69 -8.65 -11.12 -20.47
N THR A 70 -7.73 -10.21 -20.13
CA THR A 70 -8.03 -8.79 -20.01
C THR A 70 -8.41 -8.22 -21.38
N THR A 71 -9.47 -7.42 -21.44
CA THR A 71 -9.92 -6.72 -22.65
C THR A 71 -9.81 -5.20 -22.54
N THR A 72 -9.66 -4.68 -21.32
CA THR A 72 -9.55 -3.25 -21.06
C THR A 72 -8.50 -3.02 -19.98
N ILE A 73 -7.60 -2.08 -20.24
CA ILE A 73 -6.58 -1.63 -19.29
C ILE A 73 -6.72 -0.12 -19.19
N GLU A 74 -7.06 0.38 -18.01
CA GLU A 74 -7.06 1.80 -17.67
C GLU A 74 -5.78 2.12 -16.90
N THR A 75 -4.95 3.02 -17.45
CA THR A 75 -3.79 3.55 -16.73
C THR A 75 -4.23 4.68 -15.82
N LEU A 76 -4.21 4.43 -14.51
CA LEU A 76 -4.61 5.37 -13.47
C LEU A 76 -3.47 6.33 -13.08
N TYR A 77 -2.23 5.87 -13.24
CA TYR A 77 -1.02 6.65 -13.01
C TYR A 77 0.11 6.12 -13.87
N GLN A 78 0.93 7.01 -14.42
CA GLN A 78 2.21 6.68 -15.03
C GLN A 78 3.24 7.70 -14.57
N SER A 79 4.39 7.23 -14.09
CA SER A 79 5.48 8.10 -13.66
C SER A 79 6.08 8.85 -14.85
N ASN A 80 6.51 10.09 -14.61
CA ASN A 80 7.34 10.86 -15.52
C ASN A 80 8.74 11.07 -14.91
N GLY A 81 9.73 11.31 -15.78
CA GLY A 81 11.11 11.55 -15.34
C GLY A 81 11.80 10.31 -14.74
N THR A 82 12.84 10.54 -13.95
CA THR A 82 13.65 9.47 -13.36
C THR A 82 13.05 9.02 -12.03
N MET A 83 12.53 7.79 -11.99
CA MET A 83 12.13 7.11 -10.75
C MET A 83 13.26 6.20 -10.25
N PRO A 84 13.20 5.68 -9.02
CA PRO A 84 14.07 4.57 -8.61
C PRO A 84 13.77 3.28 -9.40
N LEU A 85 14.80 2.46 -9.65
CA LEU A 85 14.63 1.10 -10.17
C LEU A 85 14.06 0.14 -9.12
N ALA A 86 14.24 0.44 -7.84
CA ALA A 86 13.74 -0.36 -6.73
C ALA A 86 12.95 0.53 -5.78
N GLN A 87 11.70 0.17 -5.49
CA GLN A 87 10.86 0.90 -4.54
C GLN A 87 9.63 0.09 -4.11
N ASP A 88 8.99 0.60 -3.07
CA ASP A 88 7.73 0.10 -2.53
C ASP A 88 6.57 0.30 -3.52
N CYS A 89 5.76 -0.74 -3.70
CA CYS A 89 4.45 -0.68 -4.33
C CYS A 89 3.40 -1.17 -3.32
N THR A 90 2.57 -0.25 -2.82
CA THR A 90 1.51 -0.56 -1.84
C THR A 90 0.14 -0.27 -2.44
N ILE A 91 -0.71 -1.28 -2.58
CA ILE A 91 -2.09 -1.18 -3.05
C ILE A 91 -3.04 -1.30 -1.85
N ILE A 92 -3.95 -0.33 -1.68
CA ILE A 92 -5.01 -0.37 -0.68
C ILE A 92 -6.36 -0.30 -1.39
N THR A 93 -7.19 -1.32 -1.21
CA THR A 93 -8.48 -1.39 -1.88
C THR A 93 -9.53 -2.16 -1.09
N ASN A 94 -10.78 -1.75 -1.25
CA ASN A 94 -11.95 -2.54 -0.82
C ASN A 94 -12.52 -3.39 -1.97
N GLY A 95 -11.90 -3.35 -3.15
CA GLY A 95 -12.31 -4.14 -4.31
C GLY A 95 -13.57 -3.63 -5.03
N ASN A 96 -14.22 -2.60 -4.51
CA ASN A 96 -15.47 -2.08 -5.06
C ASN A 96 -15.27 -0.70 -5.70
N ASN A 97 -14.95 0.31 -4.88
CA ASN A 97 -14.88 1.70 -5.31
C ASN A 97 -13.67 2.47 -4.81
N PHE A 98 -13.00 1.95 -3.78
CA PHE A 98 -11.85 2.60 -3.17
C PHE A 98 -10.55 1.99 -3.66
N LEU A 99 -9.67 2.85 -4.15
CA LEU A 99 -8.30 2.53 -4.48
C LEU A 99 -7.39 3.66 -4.01
N LYS A 100 -6.41 3.32 -3.19
CA LYS A 100 -5.24 4.15 -2.94
C LYS A 100 -3.99 3.34 -3.26
N VAL A 101 -3.02 3.96 -3.91
CA VAL A 101 -1.72 3.33 -4.18
C VAL A 101 -0.60 4.27 -3.75
N TYR A 102 0.33 3.72 -2.96
CA TYR A 102 1.61 4.36 -2.68
C TYR A 102 2.69 3.74 -3.57
N LEU A 103 3.52 4.60 -4.15
CA LEU A 103 4.71 4.23 -4.88
C LEU A 103 5.90 4.95 -4.22
N GLY A 104 6.86 4.18 -3.69
CA GLY A 104 7.95 4.72 -2.89
C GLY A 104 7.48 5.56 -1.70
N GLY A 105 6.37 5.15 -1.05
CA GLY A 105 5.72 5.88 0.04
C GLY A 105 4.96 7.14 -0.36
N THR A 106 4.91 7.50 -1.65
CA THR A 106 4.15 8.65 -2.15
C THR A 106 2.81 8.22 -2.73
N VAL A 107 1.72 8.91 -2.35
CA VAL A 107 0.40 8.65 -2.93
C VAL A 107 0.38 9.03 -4.41
N VAL A 108 0.18 8.06 -5.30
CA VAL A 108 0.08 8.27 -6.75
C VAL A 108 -1.34 8.08 -7.27
N VAL A 109 -2.15 7.26 -6.59
CA VAL A 109 -3.58 7.09 -6.84
C VAL A 109 -4.32 7.21 -5.51
N ASN A 110 -5.43 7.95 -5.50
CA ASN A 110 -6.37 8.03 -4.38
C ASN A 110 -7.75 8.36 -4.93
N ARG A 111 -8.65 7.38 -4.97
CA ARG A 111 -9.99 7.45 -5.55
C ARG A 111 -10.97 6.64 -4.69
N ASN A 112 -12.20 7.11 -4.58
CA ASN A 112 -13.28 6.44 -3.83
C ASN A 112 -14.57 6.26 -4.64
N ASN A 113 -14.48 6.42 -5.95
CA ASN A 113 -15.58 6.42 -6.91
C ASN A 113 -15.28 5.57 -8.16
N LEU A 114 -14.28 4.67 -8.09
CA LEU A 114 -14.01 3.74 -9.19
C LEU A 114 -15.08 2.65 -9.24
N THR A 115 -15.17 1.95 -10.37
CA THR A 115 -15.92 0.69 -10.46
C THR A 115 -14.92 -0.43 -10.61
N LEU A 116 -14.34 -0.89 -9.50
CA LEU A 116 -13.24 -1.85 -9.52
C LEU A 116 -13.70 -3.24 -9.96
N SER A 117 -14.84 -3.70 -9.43
CA SER A 117 -15.37 -5.05 -9.67
C SER A 117 -14.36 -6.16 -9.33
N ILE A 118 -13.64 -5.98 -8.22
CA ILE A 118 -12.67 -6.92 -7.65
C ILE A 118 -13.15 -7.36 -6.26
N PRO A 119 -14.31 -8.05 -6.13
CA PRO A 119 -14.82 -8.40 -4.81
C PRO A 119 -13.84 -9.35 -4.08
N PRO A 120 -13.72 -9.24 -2.74
CA PRO A 120 -12.99 -10.20 -1.94
C PRO A 120 -13.63 -11.60 -1.99
N PRO A 121 -12.88 -12.69 -1.74
CA PRO A 121 -11.46 -12.68 -1.36
C PRO A 121 -10.55 -12.28 -2.53
N PHE A 122 -9.47 -11.58 -2.19
CA PHE A 122 -8.48 -11.09 -3.15
C PHE A 122 -7.44 -12.16 -3.45
N ASN A 123 -7.05 -12.26 -4.72
CA ASN A 123 -5.85 -12.97 -5.16
C ASN A 123 -4.74 -11.94 -5.36
N ALA A 124 -3.90 -11.76 -4.35
CA ALA A 124 -2.69 -10.96 -4.49
C ALA A 124 -1.53 -11.86 -4.97
N TYR A 125 -0.76 -11.39 -5.95
CA TYR A 125 0.36 -12.13 -6.51
C TYR A 125 1.40 -11.21 -7.14
N LEU A 126 2.57 -11.80 -7.44
CA LEU A 126 3.69 -11.16 -8.10
C LEU A 126 3.84 -11.77 -9.48
N GLU A 127 4.06 -10.94 -10.50
CA GLU A 127 4.12 -11.41 -11.87
C GLU A 127 5.20 -10.69 -12.68
N VAL A 128 5.82 -11.46 -13.58
CA VAL A 128 6.72 -11.00 -14.61
C VAL A 128 6.07 -11.31 -15.95
N GLU A 129 5.91 -10.30 -16.79
CA GLU A 129 5.52 -10.48 -18.19
C GLU A 129 6.61 -9.96 -19.10
N THR A 130 6.84 -10.66 -20.22
CA THR A 130 7.78 -10.20 -21.24
C THR A 130 7.41 -10.72 -22.61
N THR A 131 7.63 -9.90 -23.64
CA THR A 131 7.60 -10.32 -25.03
C THR A 131 8.96 -10.80 -25.53
N SER A 132 10.00 -10.72 -24.70
CA SER A 132 11.36 -11.12 -25.02
C SER A 132 11.44 -12.63 -25.28
N THR A 133 11.76 -13.01 -26.51
CA THR A 133 12.06 -14.41 -26.87
C THR A 133 13.54 -14.72 -26.78
N SER A 134 14.38 -13.71 -26.51
CA SER A 134 15.85 -13.81 -26.57
C SER A 134 16.47 -14.31 -25.27
N ALA A 135 15.81 -14.13 -24.12
CA ALA A 135 16.26 -14.62 -22.83
C ALA A 135 15.11 -14.78 -21.83
N MET A 136 15.28 -15.68 -20.86
CA MET A 136 14.42 -15.75 -19.69
C MET A 136 14.57 -14.48 -18.85
N ARG A 137 13.46 -13.87 -18.46
CA ARG A 137 13.42 -12.67 -17.63
C ARG A 137 12.95 -13.03 -16.23
N ASN A 138 13.43 -12.29 -15.24
CA ASN A 138 13.06 -12.44 -13.84
C ASN A 138 12.84 -11.06 -13.20
N GLY A 139 12.07 -11.05 -12.12
CA GLY A 139 11.88 -9.90 -11.24
C GLY A 139 12.35 -10.26 -9.83
N THR A 140 12.77 -9.26 -9.07
CA THR A 140 13.18 -9.42 -7.68
C THR A 140 12.18 -8.70 -6.78
N TYR A 141 11.68 -9.43 -5.79
CA TYR A 141 10.68 -8.95 -4.84
C TYR A 141 11.13 -9.27 -3.42
N THR A 142 11.01 -8.29 -2.53
CA THR A 142 11.12 -8.52 -1.08
C THR A 142 9.86 -7.98 -0.39
N ASP A 143 9.71 -8.37 0.87
CA ASP A 143 8.69 -7.79 1.75
C ASP A 143 7.26 -7.93 1.19
N TYR A 144 6.94 -9.09 0.58
CA TYR A 144 5.60 -9.34 0.10
C TYR A 144 4.65 -9.66 1.26
N TYR A 145 3.70 -8.77 1.54
CA TYR A 145 2.73 -8.94 2.63
C TYR A 145 1.36 -8.32 2.33
N ALA A 146 0.38 -8.72 3.13
CA ALA A 146 -0.94 -8.11 3.18
C ALA A 146 -1.32 -7.78 4.63
N THR A 147 -2.06 -6.71 4.84
CA THR A 147 -2.57 -6.30 6.15
C THR A 147 -4.05 -5.93 6.07
N LEU A 148 -4.68 -5.75 7.24
CA LEU A 148 -6.12 -5.45 7.33
C LEU A 148 -6.48 -4.03 6.90
N GLY A 149 -5.49 -3.15 6.66
CA GLY A 149 -5.70 -1.78 6.21
C GLY A 149 -4.42 -0.94 6.31
N GLU A 150 -4.52 0.37 6.04
CA GLU A 150 -3.39 1.31 6.11
C GLU A 150 -3.24 2.04 7.45
N ASP A 151 -4.19 1.88 8.34
CA ASP A 151 -4.30 2.70 9.54
C ASP A 151 -4.15 1.85 10.80
N VAL A 152 -3.48 2.42 11.81
CA VAL A 152 -3.49 1.94 13.19
C VAL A 152 -4.61 2.66 13.93
N THR A 153 -5.41 1.92 14.70
CA THR A 153 -6.49 2.50 15.50
C THR A 153 -6.15 2.45 16.98
N VAL A 154 -6.33 3.56 17.69
CA VAL A 154 -6.15 3.65 19.14
C VAL A 154 -7.41 4.20 19.78
N SER A 155 -8.02 3.43 20.68
CA SER A 155 -9.22 3.81 21.43
C SER A 155 -8.93 4.11 22.89
N GLY A 156 -9.79 4.90 23.54
CA GLY A 156 -9.67 5.24 24.96
C GLY A 156 -8.76 6.44 25.25
N ALA A 157 -8.33 7.16 24.22
CA ALA A 157 -7.69 8.47 24.39
C ALA A 157 -8.74 9.52 24.79
N PRO A 158 -8.39 10.56 25.57
CA PRO A 158 -9.32 11.65 25.83
C PRO A 158 -9.68 12.37 24.52
N PRO A 159 -10.95 12.80 24.32
CA PRO A 159 -11.32 13.62 23.17
C PRO A 159 -10.41 14.84 22.99
N GLY A 160 -9.91 15.07 21.78
CA GLY A 160 -8.95 16.13 21.48
C GLY A 160 -7.50 15.84 21.89
N GLY A 161 -7.26 14.76 22.64
CA GLY A 161 -5.93 14.27 22.97
C GLY A 161 -5.15 13.79 21.74
N LYS A 162 -3.84 13.64 21.88
CA LYS A 162 -2.96 13.21 20.80
C LYS A 162 -2.54 11.77 20.96
N VAL A 163 -2.50 11.04 19.86
CA VAL A 163 -1.87 9.73 19.78
C VAL A 163 -0.70 9.82 18.82
N GLN A 164 0.42 9.22 19.18
CA GLN A 164 1.68 9.27 18.44
C GLN A 164 2.33 7.90 18.34
N ILE A 165 2.95 7.63 17.19
CA ILE A 165 3.90 6.54 17.00
C ILE A 165 5.28 7.17 17.08
N GLU A 166 6.05 6.81 18.10
CA GLU A 166 7.32 7.45 18.44
C GLU A 166 8.48 6.46 18.52
N ASP A 167 9.67 6.88 18.12
CA ASP A 167 10.89 6.11 18.34
C ASP A 167 11.38 6.19 19.80
N SER A 168 12.46 5.48 20.13
CA SER A 168 13.03 5.48 21.48
C SER A 168 13.61 6.82 21.95
N SER A 169 13.89 7.74 21.03
CA SER A 169 14.36 9.10 21.33
C SER A 169 13.22 10.11 21.53
N GLY A 170 11.97 9.69 21.29
CA GLY A 170 10.80 10.58 21.29
C GLY A 170 10.55 11.26 19.94
N GLY A 171 11.21 10.82 18.87
CA GLY A 171 10.93 11.27 17.52
C GLY A 171 9.57 10.77 17.05
N VAL A 172 8.69 11.69 16.64
CA VAL A 172 7.34 11.36 16.17
C VAL A 172 7.37 10.96 14.69
N LEU A 173 6.94 9.73 14.40
CA LEU A 173 6.77 9.25 13.02
C LEU A 173 5.40 9.63 12.46
N VAL A 174 4.33 9.35 13.23
CA VAL A 174 2.94 9.68 12.87
C VAL A 174 2.22 10.18 14.12
N SER A 175 1.33 11.15 13.93
CA SER A 175 0.42 11.62 14.98
C SER A 175 -1.01 11.75 14.45
N SER A 176 -1.98 11.55 15.34
CA SER A 176 -3.39 11.80 15.09
C SER A 176 -4.06 12.33 16.36
N THR A 177 -5.18 13.02 16.19
CA THR A 177 -5.99 13.54 17.30
C THR A 177 -7.17 12.60 17.52
N ALA A 178 -7.44 12.28 18.78
CA ALA A 178 -8.60 11.48 19.15
C ALA A 178 -9.89 12.28 18.91
N ASN A 179 -10.86 11.65 18.25
CA ASN A 179 -12.17 12.23 17.99
C ASN A 179 -13.01 12.33 19.28
N ASP A 180 -14.25 12.82 19.17
CA ASP A 180 -15.18 12.99 20.30
C ASP A 180 -15.52 11.68 21.04
N THR A 181 -15.28 10.52 20.40
CA THR A 181 -15.45 9.18 21.00
C THR A 181 -14.17 8.60 21.58
N GLY A 182 -13.07 9.36 21.59
CA GLY A 182 -11.77 8.93 22.11
C GLY A 182 -11.02 7.95 21.20
N VAL A 183 -11.30 7.98 19.89
CA VAL A 183 -10.64 7.14 18.89
C VAL A 183 -9.72 8.00 18.02
N ALA A 184 -8.46 7.60 17.91
CA ALA A 184 -7.48 8.16 16.98
C ALA A 184 -7.10 7.12 15.91
N THR A 185 -6.93 7.58 14.69
CA THR A 185 -6.54 6.74 13.54
C THR A 185 -5.25 7.30 12.94
N LEU A 186 -4.19 6.50 12.92
CA LEU A 186 -2.85 6.88 12.47
C LEU A 186 -2.52 6.16 11.15
N ASN A 187 -2.30 6.93 10.09
CA ASN A 187 -1.98 6.35 8.78
C ASN A 187 -0.51 5.90 8.72
N VAL A 188 -0.31 4.60 8.56
CA VAL A 188 1.02 3.98 8.45
C VAL A 188 1.26 3.33 7.08
N GLY A 189 0.25 3.22 6.23
CA GLY A 189 0.34 2.56 4.92
C GLY A 189 1.29 3.22 3.91
N GLN A 190 1.73 4.45 4.17
CA GLN A 190 2.77 5.12 3.39
C GLN A 190 4.20 4.62 3.70
N PHE A 191 4.40 3.92 4.82
CA PHE A 191 5.71 3.41 5.21
C PHE A 191 5.88 1.95 4.79
N HIS A 192 7.14 1.52 4.70
CA HIS A 192 7.47 0.11 4.60
C HIS A 192 7.17 -0.58 5.93
N LEU A 193 6.25 -1.56 5.93
CA LEU A 193 5.81 -2.28 7.11
C LEU A 193 6.56 -3.61 7.28
N PRO A 194 6.70 -4.10 8.53
CA PRO A 194 6.21 -3.45 9.74
C PRO A 194 7.14 -2.35 10.25
N LEU A 195 6.55 -1.35 10.90
CA LEU A 195 7.32 -0.39 11.68
C LEU A 195 7.82 -1.09 12.94
N SER A 196 9.13 -1.21 13.11
CA SER A 196 9.74 -1.91 14.25
C SER A 196 10.48 -0.95 15.16
N GLY A 197 10.36 -1.15 16.48
CA GLY A 197 11.09 -0.32 17.45
C GLY A 197 10.34 0.95 17.89
N TYR A 198 9.02 1.00 17.69
CA TYR A 198 8.21 2.18 18.00
C TYR A 198 7.34 1.99 19.24
N PHE A 199 6.97 3.09 19.89
CA PHE A 199 6.01 3.14 20.99
C PHE A 199 4.72 3.78 20.51
N ILE A 200 3.58 3.26 20.96
CA ILE A 200 2.30 3.96 20.82
C ILE A 200 2.10 4.79 22.09
N ARG A 201 2.07 6.11 21.96
CA ARG A 201 1.93 7.05 23.09
C ARG A 201 0.65 7.86 22.96
N VAL A 202 0.01 8.10 24.09
CA VAL A 202 -1.25 8.84 24.20
C VAL A 202 -1.05 10.00 25.15
N TYR A 203 -1.42 11.18 24.71
CA TYR A 203 -1.32 12.43 25.45
C TYR A 203 -2.69 13.08 25.59
N ASP A 204 -2.90 13.81 26.67
CA ASP A 204 -4.08 14.69 26.81
C ASP A 204 -3.99 15.93 25.90
N VAL A 205 -4.98 16.82 26.02
CA VAL A 205 -5.07 18.07 25.26
C VAL A 205 -3.96 19.06 25.61
N ASP A 206 -3.40 18.97 26.81
CA ASP A 206 -2.34 19.85 27.31
C ASP A 206 -0.93 19.29 27.01
N GLY A 207 -0.84 18.06 26.49
CA GLY A 207 0.40 17.39 26.15
C GLY A 207 1.01 16.53 27.26
N THR A 208 0.24 16.21 28.31
CA THR A 208 0.66 15.28 29.36
C THR A 208 0.55 13.85 28.83
N LEU A 209 1.61 13.05 28.98
CA LEU A 209 1.60 11.63 28.63
C LEU A 209 0.65 10.87 29.58
N LEU A 210 -0.39 10.26 29.03
CA LEU A 210 -1.37 9.46 29.75
C LEU A 210 -1.10 7.96 29.65
N GLY A 211 -0.51 7.50 28.55
CA GLY A 211 -0.27 6.09 28.33
C GLY A 211 0.78 5.85 27.25
N SER A 212 1.47 4.72 27.39
CA SER A 212 2.43 4.23 26.40
C SER A 212 2.37 2.71 26.36
N THR A 213 2.69 2.11 25.22
CA THR A 213 3.07 0.69 25.22
C THR A 213 4.24 0.47 26.20
N PRO A 214 4.28 -0.65 26.93
CA PRO A 214 5.29 -0.91 27.97
C PRO A 214 6.69 -1.13 27.40
N SER A 215 6.77 -1.55 26.14
CA SER A 215 7.99 -1.68 25.36
C SER A 215 7.76 -1.17 23.94
N ALA A 216 8.84 -1.06 23.18
CA ALA A 216 8.73 -0.90 21.74
C ALA A 216 7.99 -2.11 21.14
N VAL A 217 7.15 -1.84 20.14
CA VAL A 217 6.32 -2.82 19.44
C VAL A 217 6.64 -2.82 17.95
N THR A 218 6.16 -3.86 17.29
CA THR A 218 6.06 -3.97 15.83
C THR A 218 4.64 -3.54 15.44
N VAL A 219 4.52 -2.60 14.51
CA VAL A 219 3.25 -1.99 14.12
C VAL A 219 2.94 -2.31 12.65
N TRP A 220 1.76 -2.85 12.41
CA TRP A 220 1.17 -3.10 11.10
C TRP A 220 -0.04 -2.21 10.85
N GLY A 221 -0.35 -1.97 9.57
CA GLY A 221 -1.62 -1.35 9.21
C GLY A 221 -2.79 -2.28 9.54
N GLY A 222 -3.78 -1.77 10.25
CA GLY A 222 -4.90 -2.54 10.82
C GLY A 222 -4.73 -2.94 12.28
N ASP A 223 -3.58 -2.67 12.91
CA ASP A 223 -3.41 -2.89 14.34
C ASP A 223 -4.34 -2.01 15.17
N VAL A 224 -4.83 -2.57 16.27
CA VAL A 224 -5.73 -1.88 17.20
C VAL A 224 -5.14 -1.90 18.60
N TYR A 225 -5.03 -0.72 19.21
CA TYR A 225 -4.61 -0.53 20.58
C TYR A 225 -5.74 0.10 21.40
N THR A 226 -5.75 -0.16 22.70
CA THR A 226 -6.70 0.45 23.62
C THR A 226 -5.95 0.93 24.85
N VAL A 227 -6.25 2.15 25.28
CA VAL A 227 -5.76 2.67 26.56
C VAL A 227 -6.52 1.96 27.69
N SER A 228 -5.83 1.12 28.45
CA SER A 228 -6.36 0.55 29.68
C SER A 228 -6.01 1.45 30.86
N THR A 229 -6.98 1.76 31.73
CA THR A 229 -6.70 2.31 33.05
C THR A 229 -6.10 1.20 33.92
N ALA A 230 -5.04 1.52 34.67
CA ALA A 230 -4.54 0.67 35.75
C ALA A 230 -5.51 0.66 36.94
#